data_AF-A0A7W9A4K8-F1
#
_entry.id   AF-A0A7W9A4K8-F1
#
_cell.length_a   1.000
_cell.length_b   1.000
_cell.length_c   1.000
_cell.angle_alpha   90.00
_cell.angle_beta   90.00
_cell.angle_gamma   90.00
#
_symmetry.space_group_name_H-M   'P 1'
#
loop_
_entity.id
_entity.type
_entity.pdbx_description
1 polymer ?
#
loop_
_entity_poly.entity_id
_entity_poly.type
_entity_poly.pdbx_seq_one_letter_code
_entity_poly.pdbx_strand_id
1 'polypeptide(L)'
;MSDTMIVASGRSHRHVSALADHLLRTLKEHGFGKAKVEGLPHCDWVLIDAGDVIVHLFRPEVRTFYNIEKIWAVDAAHRTARN
;
A
#
# COMPACT_ATOMS: atom_id res chain seq x y z
N MET A 1 -6.05 2.86 14.63
CA MET A 1 -4.99 1.87 14.89
C MET A 1 -4.93 1.03 13.62
N SER A 2 -3.96 1.29 12.75
CA SER A 2 -3.63 0.36 11.66
C SER A 2 -2.36 -0.33 12.13
N ASP A 3 -2.45 -1.63 12.35
CA ASP A 3 -1.33 -2.41 12.89
C ASP A 3 -0.52 -3.09 11.80
N THR A 4 -1.01 -3.11 10.56
CA THR A 4 -0.35 -3.81 9.45
C THR A 4 -0.23 -2.94 8.20
N MET A 5 1.01 -2.67 7.81
CA MET A 5 1.34 -2.06 6.53
C MET A 5 1.90 -3.13 5.59
N ILE A 6 1.36 -3.19 4.37
CA ILE A 6 1.86 -4.05 3.29
C ILE A 6 2.42 -3.15 2.20
N VAL A 7 3.60 -3.50 1.70
CA VAL A 7 4.22 -2.82 0.56
C VAL A 7 4.47 -3.83 -0.56
N ALA A 8 3.90 -3.59 -1.73
CA ALA A 8 4.11 -4.41 -2.92
C ALA A 8 4.46 -3.55 -4.13
N SER A 9 4.93 -4.20 -5.21
CA SER A 9 5.38 -3.49 -6.40
C SER A 9 4.84 -4.13 -7.68
N GLY A 10 4.33 -3.28 -8.58
CA GLY A 10 3.86 -3.65 -9.91
C GLY A 10 4.82 -3.14 -10.99
N ARG A 11 5.25 -4.04 -11.87
CA ARG A 11 6.24 -3.78 -12.93
C ARG A 11 5.85 -2.73 -14.00
N SER A 12 4.62 -2.24 -14.01
CA SER A 12 4.13 -1.22 -14.94
C SER A 12 2.84 -0.59 -14.41
N HIS A 13 2.43 0.55 -14.97
CA HIS A 13 1.15 1.20 -14.66
C HIS A 13 -0.03 0.24 -14.75
N ARG A 14 -0.12 -0.53 -15.86
CA ARG A 14 -1.18 -1.54 -16.06
C ARG A 14 -1.13 -2.63 -14.97
N HIS A 15 0.06 -3.06 -14.58
CA HIS A 15 0.20 -4.09 -13.54
C HIS A 15 -0.22 -3.56 -12.17
N VAL A 16 0.16 -2.34 -11.80
CA VAL A 16 -0.28 -1.71 -10.55
C VAL A 16 -1.80 -1.54 -10.52
N SER A 17 -2.38 -1.03 -11.61
CA SER A 17 -3.85 -0.94 -11.76
C SER A 17 -4.52 -2.30 -11.59
N ALA A 18 -4.02 -3.35 -12.25
CA ALA A 18 -4.58 -4.70 -12.15
C ALA A 18 -4.48 -5.28 -10.73
N LEU A 19 -3.37 -5.02 -10.02
CA LEU A 19 -3.18 -5.43 -8.63
C LEU A 19 -4.17 -4.71 -7.71
N ALA A 20 -4.32 -3.39 -7.86
CA ALA A 20 -5.25 -2.59 -7.08
C ALA A 20 -6.70 -3.08 -7.29
N ASP A 21 -7.10 -3.25 -8.55
CA ASP A 21 -8.42 -3.73 -8.92
C ASP A 21 -8.70 -5.13 -8.37
N HIS A 22 -7.73 -6.04 -8.47
CA HIS A 22 -7.86 -7.39 -7.93
C HIS A 22 -8.05 -7.36 -6.41
N LEU A 23 -7.20 -6.60 -5.71
CA LEU A 23 -7.28 -6.47 -4.26
C LEU A 23 -8.63 -5.87 -3.82
N LEU A 24 -9.12 -4.82 -4.49
CA LEU A 24 -10.41 -4.20 -4.15
C LEU A 24 -11.60 -5.15 -4.36
N ARG A 25 -11.58 -5.94 -5.44
CA ARG A 25 -12.58 -6.99 -5.66
C ARG A 25 -12.54 -8.03 -4.54
N THR A 26 -11.36 -8.54 -4.24
CA THR A 26 -11.19 -9.55 -3.18
C THR A 26 -11.61 -9.02 -1.81
N LEU A 27 -11.23 -7.78 -1.46
CA LEU A 27 -11.68 -7.14 -0.22
C LEU A 27 -13.20 -7.04 -0.16
N LYS A 28 -13.84 -6.61 -1.25
CA LYS A 28 -15.31 -6.52 -1.34
C LYS A 28 -15.97 -7.89 -1.17
N GLU A 29 -15.46 -8.92 -1.82
CA GLU A 29 -15.96 -10.31 -1.73
C GLU A 29 -15.89 -10.87 -0.30
N HIS A 30 -14.93 -10.41 0.50
CA HIS A 30 -14.74 -10.83 1.89
C HIS A 30 -15.39 -9.89 2.91
N GLY A 31 -16.23 -8.94 2.48
CA GLY A 31 -16.97 -8.02 3.35
C GLY A 31 -16.25 -6.71 3.70
N PHE A 32 -15.06 -6.46 3.16
CA PHE A 32 -14.25 -5.26 3.37
C PHE A 32 -14.39 -4.21 2.25
N GLY A 33 -15.56 -4.13 1.61
CA GLY A 33 -15.81 -3.27 0.44
C GLY A 33 -15.80 -1.75 0.68
N LYS A 34 -15.46 -1.29 1.89
CA LYS A 34 -15.37 0.13 2.26
C LYS A 34 -13.94 0.69 2.18
N ALA A 35 -13.02 -0.05 1.56
CA ALA A 35 -11.64 0.39 1.42
C ALA A 35 -11.55 1.74 0.69
N LYS A 36 -10.74 2.65 1.22
CA LYS A 36 -10.43 3.92 0.57
C LYS A 36 -9.24 3.73 -0.36
N VAL A 37 -9.26 4.42 -1.50
CA VAL A 37 -8.24 4.27 -2.53
C VAL A 37 -7.77 5.63 -3.00
N GLU A 38 -6.45 5.80 -3.05
CA GLU A 38 -5.79 7.02 -3.52
C GLU A 38 -4.73 6.68 -4.57
N GLY A 39 -4.48 7.60 -5.51
CA GLY A 39 -3.42 7.47 -6.53
C GLY A 39 -3.72 6.51 -7.70
N LEU A 40 -4.90 5.88 -7.71
CA LEU A 40 -5.31 4.93 -8.77
C LEU A 40 -5.25 5.50 -10.21
N PRO A 41 -5.58 6.78 -10.50
CA PRO A 41 -5.50 7.31 -11.86
C PRO A 41 -4.08 7.30 -12.46
N HIS A 42 -3.05 7.45 -11.62
CA HIS A 42 -1.65 7.53 -12.06
C HIS A 42 -0.90 6.20 -11.89
N CYS A 43 -1.31 5.35 -10.95
CA CYS A 43 -0.72 4.02 -10.69
C CYS A 43 0.81 4.01 -10.51
N ASP A 44 1.40 5.16 -10.18
CA ASP A 44 2.79 5.27 -9.79
C ASP A 44 2.96 4.88 -8.32
N TRP A 45 2.00 5.30 -7.50
CA TRP A 45 1.79 4.91 -6.13
C TRP A 45 0.28 4.86 -5.85
N VAL A 46 -0.22 3.68 -5.47
CA VAL A 46 -1.60 3.50 -5.02
C VAL A 46 -1.60 3.14 -3.54
N LEU A 47 -2.44 3.84 -2.76
CA LEU A 47 -2.70 3.54 -1.37
C LEU A 47 -4.11 2.95 -1.25
N ILE A 48 -4.22 1.80 -0.61
CA ILE A 48 -5.50 1.16 -0.29
C ILE A 48 -5.58 1.00 1.22
N ASP A 49 -6.49 1.75 1.83
CA ASP A 49 -6.78 1.71 3.26
C ASP A 49 -8.03 0.86 3.50
N ALA A 50 -7.83 -0.31 4.11
CA ALA A 50 -8.88 -1.25 4.48
C ALA A 50 -9.18 -1.23 5.99
N GLY A 51 -8.83 -0.15 6.70
CA GLY A 51 -8.97 -0.01 8.15
C GLY A 51 -7.73 -0.51 8.89
N ASP A 52 -7.72 -1.79 9.25
CA ASP A 52 -6.62 -2.38 10.03
C ASP A 52 -5.35 -2.62 9.19
N VAL A 53 -5.53 -2.74 7.86
CA VAL A 53 -4.47 -2.99 6.89
C VAL A 53 -4.39 -1.85 5.88
N ILE A 54 -3.18 -1.31 5.70
CA ILE A 54 -2.89 -0.34 4.64
C ILE A 54 -1.94 -0.97 3.63
N VAL A 55 -2.33 -1.01 2.37
CA VAL A 55 -1.54 -1.57 1.27
C VAL A 55 -1.01 -0.45 0.38
N HIS A 56 0.31 -0.39 0.21
CA HIS A 56 0.98 0.50 -0.72
C HIS A 56 1.46 -0.30 -1.94
N LEU A 57 0.97 0.07 -3.11
CA LEU A 57 1.38 -0.51 -4.39
C LEU A 57 2.22 0.51 -5.15
N PHE A 58 3.46 0.15 -5.49
CA PHE A 58 4.38 1.05 -6.17
C PHE A 58 4.82 0.53 -7.54
N ARG A 59 5.14 1.45 -8.45
CA ARG A 59 6.12 1.14 -9.51
C ARG A 59 7.53 1.05 -8.92
N PRO A 60 8.37 0.10 -9.35
CA PRO A 60 9.74 -0.06 -8.83
C PRO A 60 10.56 1.24 -8.84
N GLU A 61 10.48 2.01 -9.92
CA GLU A 61 11.21 3.29 -10.05
C GLU A 61 10.72 4.34 -9.03
N VAL A 62 9.42 4.40 -8.75
CA VAL A 62 8.82 5.35 -7.81
C VAL A 62 9.19 4.97 -6.37
N ARG A 63 9.13 3.67 -6.04
CA ARG A 63 9.55 3.16 -4.72
C ARG A 63 11.01 3.51 -4.43
N THR A 64 11.87 3.38 -5.43
CA THR A 64 13.30 3.68 -5.32
C THR A 64 13.55 5.18 -5.19
N PHE A 65 12.85 6.00 -5.98
CA PHE A 65 12.99 7.45 -5.97
C PHE A 65 12.53 8.10 -4.66
N TYR A 66 11.38 7.67 -4.12
CA TYR A 66 10.85 8.24 -2.87
C TYR A 66 11.48 7.65 -1.59
N ASN A 67 12.33 6.61 -1.71
CA ASN A 67 13.07 5.97 -0.61
C ASN A 67 12.23 5.77 0.67
N ILE A 68 11.02 5.26 0.46
CA ILE A 68 9.92 5.30 1.44
C ILE A 68 10.22 4.41 2.65
N GLU A 69 11.12 3.45 2.47
CA GLU A 69 11.68 2.62 3.54
C GLU A 69 12.41 3.47 4.60
N LYS A 70 13.02 4.61 4.22
CA LYS A 70 13.62 5.52 5.21
C LYS A 70 12.59 6.30 6.04
N ILE A 71 11.44 6.65 5.46
CA ILE A 71 10.39 7.40 6.18
C ILE A 71 9.72 6.48 7.20
N TRP A 72 9.49 5.21 6.86
CA TRP A 72 8.78 4.27 7.74
C TRP A 72 9.70 3.42 8.63
N ALA A 73 11.00 3.32 8.35
CA ALA A 73 11.97 2.74 9.29
C ALA A 73 12.05 3.54 10.62
N VAL A 74 11.77 4.84 10.58
CA VAL A 74 11.69 5.69 11.78
C VAL A 74 10.55 5.25 12.70
N ASP A 75 9.39 4.88 12.15
CA ASP A 75 8.25 4.40 12.94
C ASP A 75 8.44 2.96 13.46
N ALA A 76 9.12 2.09 12.71
CA ALA A 76 9.46 0.74 13.17
C ALA A 76 10.46 0.76 14.34
N ALA A 77 11.46 1.65 14.28
CA ALA A 77 12.43 1.84 15.37
C ALA A 77 11.76 2.35 16.67
N HIS A 78 10.75 3.22 16.55
CA HIS A 78 9.99 3.72 17.70
C HIS A 78 9.18 2.63 18.43
N ARG A 79 8.81 1.56 17.72
CA ARG A 79 8.09 0.40 18.30
C ARG A 79 9.02 -0.55 19.05
N THR A 80 10.30 -0.59 18.68
CA THR A 80 11.31 -1.49 19.27
C THR A 80 11.87 -0.94 20.58
N ALA A 81 11.94 0.39 20.75
CA ALA A 81 12.47 1.05 21.96
C ALA A 81 11.54 1.02 23.18
N ARG A 82 10.41 0.32 23.09
CA ARG A 82 9.34 0.27 24.12
C ARG A 82 9.14 -1.13 24.73
N ASN A 83 10.14 -1.99 24.58
CA ASN A 83 10.23 -3.32 25.20
C ASN A 83 11.41 -3.34 26.18
#